data_AF-A0A438CK26-F1
#
_entry.id   AF-A0A438CK26-F1
#
_cell.length_a   1.000
_cell.length_b   1.000
_cell.length_c   1.000
_cell.angle_alpha   90.00
_cell.angle_beta   90.00
_cell.angle_gamma   90.00
#
_symmetry.space_group_name_H-M   'P 1'
#
loop_
_entity.id
_entity.type
_entity.pdbx_description
1 polymer ?
#
loop_
_entity_poly.entity_id
_entity_poly.type
_entity_poly.pdbx_seq_one_letter_code
_entity_poly.pdbx_strand_id
1 'polypeptide(L)'
;MLVTSGGQFPSFHFLIILFIIVTTVRSGSARITSTFTRSEWPSTDIPWIMKLLQFQRVTMSTAKALYAVKLPSIEVHITQGDYDGKAVIITWVTTDEPGSSKVLYGTLEKKYDFSAEGNVTNYTFSNYSSGYIHHCLVHGLEHDTKYYYKIGDGGSSREFWFQTPPKIDPDTSYTFGIIGDLGQTYNSLSTLEHYMQSGAQTVLFVGDLSYADRYEFNDVGVRWDSWGRFVSEVLHISHGFGLLEIMK
;
A
#
# COMPACT_ATOMS: atom_id res chain seq x y z
N MET A 1 24.56 -43.45 40.30
CA MET A 1 23.15 -43.71 40.62
C MET A 1 22.33 -42.77 39.75
N LEU A 2 21.80 -43.26 38.63
CA LEU A 2 21.10 -42.47 37.61
C LEU A 2 19.64 -42.25 38.05
N VAL A 3 19.29 -40.99 38.31
CA VAL A 3 17.90 -40.55 38.55
C VAL A 3 17.24 -40.41 37.18
N THR A 4 16.28 -41.28 36.88
CA THR A 4 15.41 -41.12 35.70
C THR A 4 14.12 -40.44 36.15
N SER A 5 13.90 -39.22 35.66
CA SER A 5 12.65 -38.48 35.86
C SER A 5 11.56 -39.10 34.99
N GLY A 6 10.61 -39.80 35.62
CA GLY A 6 9.43 -40.34 34.95
C GLY A 6 8.50 -39.24 34.49
N GLY A 7 8.52 -38.92 33.19
CA GLY A 7 7.49 -38.10 32.57
C GLY A 7 6.15 -38.83 32.61
N GLN A 8 5.14 -38.22 33.23
CA GLN A 8 3.76 -38.71 33.16
C GLN A 8 3.27 -38.62 31.72
N PHE A 9 3.03 -39.77 31.10
CA PHE A 9 2.31 -39.84 29.82
C PHE A 9 0.90 -39.25 30.01
N PRO A 10 0.41 -38.42 29.08
CA PRO A 10 -0.96 -37.91 29.15
C PRO A 10 -1.93 -39.09 29.19
N SER A 11 -2.92 -39.02 30.08
CA SER A 11 -3.90 -40.10 30.22
C SER A 11 -4.61 -40.36 28.89
N PHE A 12 -4.95 -41.62 28.61
CA PHE A 12 -5.65 -42.01 27.38
C PHE A 12 -6.95 -41.21 27.15
N HIS A 13 -7.61 -40.78 28.23
CA HIS A 13 -8.78 -39.90 28.18
C HIS A 13 -8.46 -38.51 27.62
N PHE A 14 -7.30 -37.95 27.95
CA PHE A 14 -6.86 -36.65 27.42
C PHE A 14 -6.62 -36.71 25.91
N LEU A 15 -6.03 -37.80 25.41
CA LEU A 15 -5.82 -38.02 23.98
C LEU A 15 -7.14 -38.16 23.21
N ILE A 16 -8.14 -38.83 23.80
CA ILE A 16 -9.48 -38.94 23.19
C ILE A 16 -10.16 -37.57 23.14
N ILE A 17 -10.11 -36.78 24.20
CA ILE A 17 -10.70 -35.43 24.23
C ILE A 17 -10.03 -34.53 23.19
N LEU A 18 -8.71 -34.55 23.10
CA LEU A 18 -7.96 -33.79 22.09
C LEU A 18 -8.33 -34.22 20.68
N PHE A 19 -8.46 -35.53 20.43
CA PHE A 19 -8.87 -36.07 19.13
C PHE A 19 -10.30 -35.64 18.77
N ILE A 20 -11.24 -35.65 19.72
CA ILE A 20 -12.61 -35.15 19.53
C ILE A 20 -12.61 -33.65 19.24
N ILE A 21 -11.81 -32.85 19.96
CA ILE A 21 -11.67 -31.41 19.69
C ILE A 21 -11.12 -31.18 18.28
N VAL A 22 -10.02 -31.84 17.90
CA VAL A 22 -9.41 -31.68 16.57
C VAL A 22 -10.37 -32.13 15.44
N THR A 23 -11.18 -33.17 15.67
CA THR A 23 -12.15 -33.66 14.67
C THR A 23 -13.40 -32.79 14.59
N THR A 24 -13.85 -32.19 15.69
CA THR A 24 -15.00 -31.26 15.72
C THR A 24 -14.66 -29.86 15.19
N VAL A 25 -13.39 -29.45 15.23
CA VAL A 25 -12.92 -28.17 14.65
C VAL A 25 -12.97 -28.16 13.11
N ARG A 26 -13.14 -29.32 12.44
CA ARG A 26 -13.38 -29.40 10.99
C ARG A 26 -14.86 -29.19 10.64
N SER A 27 -15.38 -28.01 10.95
CA SER A 27 -16.71 -27.57 10.50
C SER A 27 -16.55 -26.50 9.41
N GLY A 28 -16.48 -26.93 8.15
CA GLY A 28 -16.50 -26.02 6.99
C GLY A 28 -17.93 -25.85 6.47
N SER A 29 -18.50 -24.65 6.62
CA SER A 29 -19.81 -24.32 6.03
C SER A 29 -19.65 -23.87 4.57
N ALA A 30 -19.44 -24.82 3.66
CA ALA A 30 -19.46 -24.55 2.22
C ALA A 30 -20.91 -24.62 1.71
N ARG A 31 -21.66 -23.50 1.69
CA ARG A 31 -23.04 -23.51 1.15
C ARG A 31 -23.72 -22.16 0.87
N ILE A 32 -23.08 -21.02 1.08
CA ILE A 32 -23.71 -19.72 0.82
C ILE A 32 -23.13 -19.14 -0.47
N THR A 33 -23.98 -19.04 -1.49
CA THR A 33 -23.68 -18.31 -2.73
C THR A 33 -24.60 -17.11 -2.79
N SER A 34 -24.04 -15.93 -3.04
CA SER A 34 -24.84 -14.72 -3.22
C SER A 34 -25.74 -14.86 -4.45
N THR A 35 -26.99 -14.37 -4.37
CA THR A 35 -27.87 -14.24 -5.54
C THR A 35 -27.48 -13.08 -6.44
N PHE A 36 -26.48 -12.29 -6.04
CA PHE A 36 -25.99 -11.15 -6.80
C PHE A 36 -25.46 -11.61 -8.17
N THR A 37 -26.06 -11.08 -9.23
CA THR A 37 -25.58 -11.22 -10.60
C THR A 37 -25.22 -9.84 -11.09
N ARG A 38 -23.97 -9.63 -11.50
CA ARG A 38 -23.50 -8.36 -12.04
C ARG A 38 -24.27 -8.07 -13.34
N SER A 39 -24.91 -6.89 -13.40
CA SER A 39 -25.69 -6.44 -14.56
C SER A 39 -24.87 -5.68 -15.61
N GLU A 40 -23.65 -5.24 -15.27
CA GLU A 40 -22.79 -4.43 -16.16
C GLU A 40 -21.67 -5.24 -16.82
N TRP A 41 -21.39 -4.90 -18.08
CA TRP A 41 -20.32 -5.37 -18.95
C TRP A 41 -18.90 -5.12 -18.38
N PRO A 42 -17.81 -5.71 -18.94
CA PRO A 42 -16.47 -5.64 -18.35
C PRO A 42 -16.06 -4.21 -17.98
N SER A 43 -15.32 -4.10 -16.89
CA SER A 43 -14.91 -2.82 -16.34
C SER A 43 -14.03 -2.07 -17.35
N THR A 44 -14.39 -0.83 -17.67
CA THR A 44 -13.62 0.01 -18.59
C THR A 44 -12.48 0.68 -17.85
N ASP A 45 -11.26 0.58 -18.41
CA ASP A 45 -10.10 1.29 -17.88
C ASP A 45 -10.31 2.81 -17.93
N ILE A 46 -9.87 3.48 -16.86
CA ILE A 46 -9.88 4.93 -16.80
C ILE A 46 -8.94 5.46 -17.90
N PRO A 47 -9.39 6.41 -18.75
CA PRO A 47 -8.55 6.96 -19.79
C PRO A 47 -7.32 7.69 -19.22
N TRP A 48 -6.14 7.41 -19.76
CA TRP A 48 -4.87 8.04 -19.35
C TRP A 48 -4.85 9.57 -19.52
N ILE A 49 -5.63 10.11 -20.48
CA ILE A 49 -5.77 11.56 -20.76
C ILE A 49 -6.74 12.27 -19.80
N MET A 50 -7.53 11.54 -19.00
CA MET A 50 -8.30 12.21 -17.96
C MET A 50 -7.36 12.68 -16.86
N LYS A 51 -6.87 13.93 -17.02
CA LYS A 51 -6.77 14.85 -15.87
C LYS A 51 -8.03 14.60 -15.04
N LEU A 52 -7.87 14.27 -13.77
CA LEU A 52 -8.91 13.99 -12.78
C LEU A 52 -9.86 15.19 -12.52
N LEU A 53 -10.32 15.86 -13.57
CA LEU A 53 -11.23 16.99 -13.57
C LEU A 53 -12.66 16.55 -13.25
N GLN A 54 -13.02 15.27 -13.47
CA GLN A 54 -14.33 14.73 -13.07
C GLN A 54 -14.33 14.12 -11.66
N PHE A 55 -13.18 13.66 -11.16
CA PHE A 55 -13.02 13.10 -9.81
C PHE A 55 -13.26 14.13 -8.68
N GLN A 56 -13.15 15.42 -8.99
CA GLN A 56 -13.15 16.48 -8.00
C GLN A 56 -14.50 17.09 -7.66
N ARG A 57 -15.57 16.68 -8.35
CA ARG A 57 -16.89 17.31 -8.16
C ARG A 57 -17.73 16.73 -7.02
N VAL A 58 -17.30 15.65 -6.37
CA VAL A 58 -18.19 14.92 -5.45
C VAL A 58 -17.80 14.98 -3.97
N THR A 59 -16.56 15.27 -3.56
CA THR A 59 -16.21 15.09 -2.12
C THR A 59 -15.32 16.11 -1.41
N MET A 60 -14.80 17.17 -2.03
CA MET A 60 -13.88 18.09 -1.33
C MET A 60 -14.18 19.57 -1.55
N SER A 61 -14.03 20.36 -0.48
CA SER A 61 -14.10 21.82 -0.54
C SER A 61 -13.11 22.36 -1.59
N THR A 62 -13.59 23.34 -2.36
CA THR A 62 -13.04 23.81 -3.63
C THR A 62 -11.57 24.30 -3.59
N ALA A 63 -11.00 24.54 -2.40
CA ALA A 63 -9.61 25.00 -2.24
C ALA A 63 -8.56 23.87 -2.27
N LYS A 64 -8.83 22.70 -1.67
CA LYS A 64 -7.92 21.54 -1.75
C LYS A 64 -7.92 20.93 -3.16
N ALA A 65 -9.08 20.99 -3.81
CA ALA A 65 -9.27 20.56 -5.18
C ALA A 65 -8.36 21.33 -6.17
N LEU A 66 -8.35 22.66 -6.10
CA LEU A 66 -7.54 23.50 -6.97
C LEU A 66 -6.02 23.28 -6.78
N TYR A 67 -5.58 22.90 -5.57
CA TYR A 67 -4.17 22.64 -5.26
C TYR A 67 -3.67 21.32 -5.85
N ALA A 68 -4.49 20.27 -5.82
CA ALA A 68 -4.18 18.97 -6.43
C ALA A 68 -4.10 19.02 -7.97
N VAL A 69 -4.89 19.88 -8.62
CA VAL A 69 -4.89 20.07 -10.09
C VAL A 69 -3.63 20.78 -10.59
N LYS A 70 -2.93 21.52 -9.73
CA LYS A 70 -1.82 22.41 -10.13
C LYS A 70 -0.45 21.75 -10.07
N LEU A 71 -0.34 20.58 -9.45
CA LEU A 71 0.94 19.93 -9.21
C LEU A 71 1.01 18.63 -10.03
N PRO A 72 2.06 18.39 -10.84
CA PRO A 72 2.15 17.19 -11.67
C PRO A 72 2.01 15.94 -10.79
N SER A 73 1.05 15.06 -11.03
CA SER A 73 0.83 13.90 -10.16
C SER A 73 2.10 13.05 -10.08
N ILE A 74 2.67 12.93 -8.88
CA ILE A 74 3.87 12.13 -8.61
C ILE A 74 3.37 10.77 -8.13
N GLU A 75 3.85 9.70 -8.78
CA GLU A 75 3.73 8.36 -8.24
C GLU A 75 4.58 8.29 -6.98
N VAL A 76 3.93 8.12 -5.84
CA VAL A 76 4.57 7.95 -4.53
C VAL A 76 3.93 6.71 -3.90
N HIS A 77 4.72 5.87 -3.26
CA HIS A 77 4.21 4.79 -2.43
C HIS A 77 5.22 4.45 -1.33
N ILE A 78 4.73 3.91 -0.21
CA ILE A 78 5.58 3.48 0.90
C ILE A 78 5.31 2.03 1.25
N THR A 79 6.33 1.27 1.62
CA THR A 79 6.21 -0.13 2.06
C THR A 79 7.06 -0.39 3.30
N GLN A 80 6.85 -1.52 3.98
CA GLN A 80 7.65 -1.91 5.13
C GLN A 80 9.10 -2.20 4.71
N GLY A 81 10.04 -1.61 5.43
CA GLY A 81 11.46 -1.68 5.12
C GLY A 81 12.25 -2.67 5.97
N ASP A 82 11.64 -3.22 7.02
CA ASP A 82 12.25 -4.17 7.96
C ASP A 82 11.26 -5.23 8.43
N TYR A 83 11.74 -6.15 9.26
CA TYR A 83 10.92 -7.20 9.84
C TYR A 83 10.03 -6.70 10.99
N ASP A 84 10.52 -5.72 11.76
CA ASP A 84 9.89 -5.30 13.01
C ASP A 84 8.91 -4.12 12.86
N GLY A 85 8.81 -3.49 11.68
CA GLY A 85 7.96 -2.32 11.46
C GLY A 85 8.59 -1.00 11.95
N LYS A 86 9.92 -0.95 12.05
CA LYS A 86 10.71 0.25 12.41
C LYS A 86 11.41 0.89 11.21
N ALA A 87 11.14 0.39 10.01
CA ALA A 87 11.62 0.99 8.78
C ALA A 87 10.53 1.03 7.71
N VAL A 88 10.61 2.04 6.85
CA VAL A 88 9.78 2.19 5.67
C VAL A 88 10.65 2.45 4.45
N ILE A 89 10.27 1.90 3.30
CA ILE A 89 10.86 2.24 2.02
C ILE A 89 9.92 3.21 1.34
N ILE A 90 10.38 4.42 1.09
CA ILE A 90 9.64 5.47 0.38
C ILE A 90 10.12 5.46 -1.07
N THR A 91 9.17 5.30 -1.98
CA THR A 91 9.42 5.25 -3.42
C THR A 91 8.67 6.35 -4.12
N TRP A 92 9.33 7.03 -5.07
CA TRP A 92 8.67 7.99 -5.94
C TRP A 92 9.32 8.09 -7.31
N VAL A 93 8.62 8.70 -8.27
CA VAL A 93 9.09 8.86 -9.65
C VAL A 93 9.23 10.34 -10.03
N THR A 94 10.37 10.72 -10.61
CA THR A 94 10.59 12.01 -11.27
C THR A 94 10.71 11.82 -12.79
N THR A 95 10.15 12.71 -13.60
CA THR A 95 10.04 12.49 -15.06
C THR A 95 11.12 13.19 -15.87
N ASP A 96 11.57 14.37 -15.42
CA ASP A 96 12.35 15.27 -16.27
C ASP A 96 13.85 15.13 -16.03
N GLU A 97 14.24 15.05 -14.76
CA GLU A 97 15.62 14.90 -14.31
C GLU A 97 15.66 13.97 -13.09
N PRO A 98 16.81 13.32 -12.81
CA PRO A 98 16.93 12.45 -11.64
C PRO A 98 16.54 13.17 -10.35
N GLY A 99 17.01 14.40 -10.13
CA GLY A 99 16.78 15.11 -8.88
C GLY A 99 17.43 14.44 -7.67
N SER A 100 17.09 14.89 -6.46
CA SER A 100 17.58 14.29 -5.21
C SER A 100 16.77 13.06 -4.80
N SER A 101 17.47 12.02 -4.35
CA SER A 101 16.89 10.84 -3.69
C SER A 101 16.78 11.01 -2.17
N LYS A 102 16.84 12.24 -1.68
CA LYS A 102 16.83 12.54 -0.25
C LYS A 102 15.41 12.67 0.28
N VAL A 103 15.16 12.02 1.42
CA VAL A 103 13.95 12.19 2.21
C VAL A 103 14.29 12.99 3.47
N LEU A 104 13.54 14.06 3.72
CA LEU A 104 13.56 14.77 5.00
C LEU A 104 12.36 14.30 5.83
N TYR A 105 12.54 13.98 7.11
CA TYR A 105 11.44 13.47 7.93
C TYR A 105 11.52 13.92 9.40
N GLY A 106 10.38 13.88 10.09
CA GLY A 106 10.26 14.27 11.49
C GLY A 106 8.87 13.96 12.05
N THR A 107 8.68 14.09 13.36
CA THR A 107 7.40 13.81 14.03
C THR A 107 6.48 15.03 14.11
N LEU A 108 6.99 16.20 13.73
CA LEU A 108 6.25 17.47 13.73
C LEU A 108 6.05 17.96 12.30
N GLU A 109 4.84 18.43 12.01
CA GLU A 109 4.50 18.95 10.68
C GLU A 109 5.42 20.13 10.32
N LYS A 110 5.97 20.12 9.09
CA LYS A 110 6.91 21.12 8.57
C LYS A 110 8.24 21.25 9.34
N LYS A 111 8.55 20.32 10.23
CA LYS A 111 9.83 20.26 10.94
C LYS A 111 10.47 18.90 10.72
N TYR A 112 11.57 18.91 9.96
CA TYR A 112 12.28 17.70 9.56
C TYR A 112 13.63 17.65 10.26
N ASP A 113 13.67 16.95 11.39
CA ASP A 113 14.86 16.81 12.22
C ASP A 113 15.86 15.79 11.66
N PHE A 114 15.39 14.91 10.76
CA PHE A 114 16.17 13.82 10.21
C PHE A 114 16.15 13.82 8.69
N SER A 115 17.15 13.16 8.10
CA SER A 115 17.20 12.91 6.67
C SER A 115 17.74 11.53 6.35
N ALA A 116 17.25 10.93 5.27
CA ALA A 116 17.76 9.69 4.71
C ALA A 116 18.10 9.89 3.23
N GLU A 117 19.17 9.24 2.78
CA GLU A 117 19.61 9.27 1.37
C GLU A 117 19.18 7.97 0.70
N GLY A 118 18.44 8.07 -0.40
CA GLY A 118 18.02 6.95 -1.22
C GLY A 118 18.90 6.72 -2.43
N ASN A 119 18.51 5.73 -3.23
CA ASN A 119 19.09 5.45 -4.53
C ASN A 119 18.08 5.73 -5.64
N VAL A 120 18.58 6.01 -6.84
CA VAL A 120 17.77 6.22 -8.04
C VAL A 120 18.06 5.14 -9.06
N THR A 121 17.01 4.66 -9.72
CA THR A 121 17.08 3.67 -10.78
C THR A 121 16.13 4.05 -11.91
N ASN A 122 16.32 3.47 -13.09
CA ASN A 122 15.35 3.53 -14.17
C ASN A 122 15.37 2.21 -14.93
N TYR A 123 14.36 1.97 -15.75
CA TYR A 123 14.29 0.81 -16.60
C TYR A 123 13.76 1.18 -17.98
N THR A 124 14.02 0.29 -18.94
CA THR A 124 13.44 0.36 -20.27
C THR A 124 12.69 -0.94 -20.55
N PHE A 125 11.59 -0.82 -21.29
CA PHE A 125 10.78 -1.95 -21.72
C PHE A 125 10.28 -1.69 -23.14
N SER A 126 10.75 -2.48 -24.12
CA SER A 126 10.54 -2.18 -25.54
C SER A 126 10.97 -0.75 -25.89
N ASN A 127 10.05 0.11 -26.31
CA ASN A 127 10.31 1.50 -26.68
C ASN A 127 9.95 2.48 -25.54
N TYR A 128 9.56 1.97 -24.37
CA TYR A 128 9.27 2.75 -23.17
C TYR A 128 10.52 2.88 -22.32
N SER A 129 10.75 4.09 -21.82
CA SER A 129 11.74 4.38 -20.80
C SER A 129 11.02 4.97 -19.60
N SER A 130 11.27 4.41 -18.42
CA SER A 130 10.67 4.92 -17.20
C SER A 130 11.22 6.31 -16.85
N GLY A 131 10.50 7.01 -15.99
CA GLY A 131 11.09 8.09 -15.20
C GLY A 131 12.20 7.56 -14.27
N TYR A 132 12.74 8.45 -13.45
CA TYR A 132 13.72 8.11 -12.43
C TYR A 132 12.98 7.67 -11.16
N ILE A 133 13.17 6.41 -10.79
CA ILE A 133 12.53 5.75 -9.67
C ILE A 133 13.47 5.81 -8.48
N HIS A 134 13.06 6.56 -7.47
CA HIS A 134 13.78 6.74 -6.23
C HIS A 134 13.32 5.72 -5.20
N HIS A 135 14.26 5.13 -4.47
CA HIS A 135 13.99 4.28 -3.33
C HIS A 135 14.82 4.75 -2.14
N CYS A 136 14.15 5.16 -1.07
CA CYS A 136 14.80 5.61 0.15
C CYS A 136 14.34 4.79 1.35
N LEU A 137 15.29 4.10 2.00
CA LEU A 137 15.05 3.39 3.24
C LEU A 137 15.16 4.38 4.41
N VAL A 138 14.04 4.60 5.10
CA VAL A 138 14.00 5.33 6.36
C VAL A 138 13.86 4.31 7.48
N HIS A 139 14.81 4.27 8.40
CA HIS A 139 14.89 3.24 9.44
C HIS A 139 15.16 3.86 10.82
N GLY A 140 15.02 3.04 11.87
CA GLY A 140 15.16 3.51 13.25
C GLY A 140 13.98 4.33 13.74
N LEU A 141 12.79 4.07 13.18
CA LEU A 141 11.55 4.74 13.54
C LEU A 141 11.01 4.18 14.85
N GLU A 142 10.29 5.01 15.60
CA GLU A 142 9.54 4.58 16.78
C GLU A 142 8.20 3.95 16.36
N HIS A 143 7.72 2.98 17.13
CA HIS A 143 6.40 2.37 16.91
C HIS A 143 5.26 3.35 17.20
N ASP A 144 4.10 3.09 16.61
CA ASP A 144 2.86 3.85 16.81
C ASP A 144 3.07 5.38 16.75
N THR A 145 3.93 5.82 15.84
CA THR A 145 4.37 7.21 15.75
C THR A 145 4.08 7.76 14.37
N LYS A 146 3.45 8.93 14.34
CA LYS A 146 3.19 9.66 13.10
C LYS A 146 4.45 10.40 12.66
N TYR A 147 4.89 10.16 11.43
CA TYR A 147 6.01 10.83 10.79
C TYR A 147 5.53 11.63 9.59
N TYR A 148 5.95 12.88 9.51
CA TYR A 148 5.86 13.72 8.34
C TYR A 148 7.15 13.58 7.55
N TYR A 149 7.04 13.49 6.23
CA TYR A 149 8.20 13.41 5.36
C TYR A 149 8.02 14.30 4.13
N LYS A 150 9.16 14.73 3.60
CA LYS A 150 9.25 15.60 2.44
C LYS A 150 10.22 14.99 1.43
N ILE A 151 9.80 14.97 0.18
CA ILE A 151 10.55 14.51 -0.98
C ILE A 151 10.65 15.61 -2.03
N GLY A 152 11.66 15.51 -2.89
CA GLY A 152 11.93 16.47 -3.97
C GLY A 152 12.49 17.81 -3.46
N ASP A 153 12.98 18.62 -4.41
CA ASP A 153 13.69 19.86 -4.12
C ASP A 153 12.93 21.10 -4.63
N GLY A 154 13.14 22.23 -3.96
CA GLY A 154 12.60 23.51 -4.39
C GLY A 154 11.08 23.50 -4.62
N GLY A 155 10.65 23.99 -5.79
CA GLY A 155 9.25 24.14 -6.16
C GLY A 155 8.50 22.84 -6.49
N SER A 156 9.20 21.72 -6.66
CA SER A 156 8.59 20.40 -6.89
C SER A 156 8.43 19.58 -5.61
N SER A 157 8.92 20.11 -4.49
CA SER A 157 8.89 19.40 -3.22
C SER A 157 7.47 19.14 -2.71
N ARG A 158 7.28 17.98 -2.08
CA ARG A 158 5.98 17.53 -1.56
C ARG A 158 6.10 16.98 -0.17
N GLU A 159 5.07 17.21 0.62
CA GLU A 159 4.98 16.80 2.01
C GLU A 159 3.86 15.77 2.17
N PHE A 160 4.15 14.74 2.92
CA PHE A 160 3.29 13.59 3.18
C PHE A 160 3.47 13.17 4.64
N TRP A 161 2.67 12.19 5.06
CA TRP A 161 2.84 11.59 6.37
C TRP A 161 2.41 10.12 6.37
N PHE A 162 2.97 9.36 7.30
CA PHE A 162 2.62 7.96 7.58
C PHE A 162 2.62 7.73 9.09
N GLN A 163 2.05 6.62 9.53
CA GLN A 163 2.13 6.17 10.91
C GLN A 163 2.76 4.77 10.96
N THR A 164 3.80 4.62 11.78
CA THR A 164 4.41 3.31 12.01
C THR A 164 3.46 2.39 12.77
N PRO A 165 3.57 1.06 12.56
CA PRO A 165 2.72 0.12 13.26
C PRO A 165 3.05 0.13 14.77
N PRO A 166 2.08 -0.28 15.60
CA PRO A 166 2.35 -0.59 16.99
C PRO A 166 3.41 -1.68 17.12
N LYS A 167 4.03 -1.75 18.29
CA LYS A 167 5.02 -2.79 18.58
C LYS A 167 4.38 -4.18 18.47
N ILE A 168 5.13 -5.13 17.90
CA ILE A 168 4.72 -6.54 17.80
C ILE A 168 4.43 -7.07 19.21
N ASP A 169 3.17 -7.45 19.43
CA ASP A 169 2.68 -7.99 20.69
C ASP A 169 1.42 -8.85 20.43
N PRO A 170 1.21 -9.97 21.15
CA PRO A 170 0.04 -10.85 20.96
C PRO A 170 -1.31 -10.16 21.17
N ASP A 171 -1.37 -9.10 21.99
CA ASP A 171 -2.61 -8.39 22.33
C ASP A 171 -2.82 -7.13 21.50
N THR A 172 -1.88 -6.79 20.60
CA THR A 172 -1.98 -5.63 19.71
C THR A 172 -2.94 -5.90 18.56
N SER A 173 -3.96 -5.05 18.43
CA SER A 173 -4.85 -5.07 17.26
C SER A 173 -4.25 -4.33 16.07
N TYR A 174 -4.37 -4.90 14.88
CA TYR A 174 -3.99 -4.26 13.63
C TYR A 174 -4.94 -4.66 12.51
N THR A 175 -5.38 -3.70 11.70
CA THR A 175 -6.36 -3.95 10.63
C THR A 175 -5.70 -3.90 9.26
N PHE A 176 -5.68 -5.05 8.58
CA PHE A 176 -5.25 -5.16 7.19
C PHE A 176 -6.45 -5.08 6.24
N GLY A 177 -6.38 -4.21 5.24
CA GLY A 177 -7.22 -4.32 4.06
C GLY A 177 -6.55 -5.22 3.04
N ILE A 178 -7.31 -6.07 2.36
CA ILE A 178 -6.76 -7.03 1.41
C ILE A 178 -7.37 -6.71 0.05
N ILE A 179 -6.52 -6.45 -0.94
CA ILE A 179 -6.93 -6.09 -2.31
C ILE A 179 -6.15 -6.96 -3.29
N GLY A 180 -6.85 -7.56 -4.24
CA GLY A 180 -6.26 -8.28 -5.36
C GLY A 180 -6.88 -7.79 -6.67
N ASP A 181 -6.19 -8.05 -7.78
CA ASP A 181 -6.74 -7.89 -9.13
C ASP A 181 -7.30 -6.47 -9.36
N LEU A 182 -6.59 -5.46 -8.85
CA LEU A 182 -7.14 -4.11 -8.73
C LEU A 182 -7.35 -3.47 -10.11
N GLY A 183 -6.32 -3.44 -10.95
CA GLY A 183 -6.34 -2.68 -12.20
C GLY A 183 -6.58 -1.18 -12.01
N GLN A 184 -7.09 -0.52 -13.04
CA GLN A 184 -7.24 0.95 -13.09
C GLN A 184 -8.55 1.38 -13.77
N THR A 185 -9.65 0.77 -13.33
CA THR A 185 -11.01 0.99 -13.84
C THR A 185 -11.86 1.80 -12.85
N TYR A 186 -13.08 2.20 -13.24
CA TYR A 186 -14.01 2.83 -12.31
C TYR A 186 -14.43 1.92 -11.14
N ASN A 187 -14.46 0.59 -11.36
CA ASN A 187 -14.67 -0.37 -10.27
C ASN A 187 -13.45 -0.46 -9.33
N SER A 188 -12.25 -0.32 -9.89
CA SER A 188 -10.99 -0.24 -9.12
C SER A 188 -11.01 0.97 -8.20
N LEU A 189 -11.47 2.12 -8.71
CA LEU A 189 -11.68 3.32 -7.90
C LEU A 189 -12.67 3.05 -6.77
N SER A 190 -13.84 2.53 -7.09
CA SER A 190 -14.85 2.23 -6.08
C SER A 190 -14.31 1.29 -5.00
N THR A 191 -13.48 0.31 -5.38
CA THR A 191 -12.80 -0.58 -4.42
C THR A 191 -11.88 0.19 -3.47
N LEU A 192 -11.05 1.10 -3.99
CA LEU A 192 -10.19 1.95 -3.17
C LEU A 192 -11.00 2.91 -2.28
N GLU A 193 -12.09 3.49 -2.78
CA GLU A 193 -12.98 4.36 -1.98
C GLU A 193 -13.63 3.60 -0.81
N HIS A 194 -14.03 2.35 -1.02
CA HIS A 194 -14.54 1.49 0.06
C HIS A 194 -13.42 1.09 1.03
N TYR A 195 -12.21 0.80 0.53
CA TYR A 195 -11.04 0.57 1.38
C TYR A 195 -10.76 1.77 2.29
N MET A 196 -10.80 3.00 1.76
CA MET A 196 -10.59 4.21 2.56
C MET A 196 -11.63 4.37 3.69
N GLN A 197 -12.84 3.86 3.49
CA GLN A 197 -13.90 3.89 4.51
C GLN A 197 -13.81 2.74 5.52
N SER A 198 -12.96 1.74 5.27
CA SER A 198 -12.85 0.54 6.13
C SER A 198 -12.12 0.78 7.45
N GLY A 199 -11.31 1.86 7.53
CA GLY A 199 -10.41 2.09 8.66
C GLY A 199 -9.20 1.15 8.71
N ALA A 200 -8.95 0.40 7.64
CA ALA A 200 -7.72 -0.38 7.50
C ALA A 200 -6.48 0.52 7.58
N GLN A 201 -5.46 0.01 8.26
CA GLN A 201 -4.21 0.73 8.46
C GLN A 201 -3.30 0.46 7.26
N THR A 202 -3.08 -0.81 6.93
CA THR A 202 -2.22 -1.25 5.82
C THR A 202 -3.01 -2.05 4.80
N VAL A 203 -2.65 -1.88 3.54
CA VAL A 203 -3.18 -2.69 2.44
C VAL A 203 -2.17 -3.78 2.06
N LEU A 204 -2.67 -5.02 2.05
CA LEU A 204 -2.00 -6.18 1.50
C LEU A 204 -2.47 -6.38 0.05
N PHE A 205 -1.57 -6.16 -0.91
CA PHE A 205 -1.84 -6.46 -2.31
C PHE A 205 -1.47 -7.89 -2.65
N VAL A 206 -2.44 -8.66 -3.15
CA VAL A 206 -2.29 -10.09 -3.43
C VAL A 206 -1.99 -10.40 -4.90
N GLY A 207 -1.36 -9.47 -5.61
CA GLY A 207 -1.00 -9.62 -7.02
C GLY A 207 -1.90 -8.83 -7.98
N ASP A 208 -1.61 -8.94 -9.27
CA ASP A 208 -2.36 -8.32 -10.37
C ASP A 208 -2.69 -6.84 -10.16
N LEU A 209 -1.63 -6.02 -10.25
CA LEU A 209 -1.68 -4.60 -9.92
C LEU A 209 -2.34 -3.77 -11.03
N SER A 210 -1.62 -3.53 -12.13
CA SER A 210 -2.00 -2.55 -13.14
C SER A 210 -2.73 -3.11 -14.36
N TYR A 211 -2.58 -4.42 -14.62
CA TYR A 211 -2.93 -5.09 -15.88
C TYR A 211 -2.37 -4.39 -17.13
N ALA A 212 -1.19 -3.77 -17.00
CA ALA A 212 -0.52 -3.09 -18.09
C ALA A 212 -0.12 -4.01 -19.26
N ASP A 213 0.05 -5.30 -18.99
CA ASP A 213 0.37 -6.35 -19.97
C ASP A 213 -0.75 -6.62 -20.99
N ARG A 214 -1.96 -6.08 -20.76
CA ARG A 214 -3.06 -6.09 -21.73
C ARG A 214 -2.85 -5.11 -22.90
N TYR A 215 -1.84 -4.25 -22.81
CA TYR A 215 -1.54 -3.20 -23.78
C TYR A 215 -0.28 -3.53 -24.60
N GLU A 216 -0.12 -2.84 -25.72
CA GLU A 216 0.98 -3.09 -26.65
C GLU A 216 2.11 -2.04 -26.51
N PHE A 217 3.36 -2.49 -26.61
CA PHE A 217 4.55 -1.64 -26.68
C PHE A 217 4.66 -0.58 -25.57
N ASN A 218 4.64 0.70 -25.92
CA ASN A 218 4.82 1.82 -24.99
C ASN A 218 3.69 1.98 -24.01
N ASP A 219 2.50 1.54 -24.40
CA ASP A 219 1.31 1.68 -23.57
C ASP A 219 1.42 0.84 -22.30
N VAL A 220 2.25 -0.22 -22.30
CA VAL A 220 2.54 -1.03 -21.10
C VAL A 220 3.16 -0.17 -20.01
N GLY A 221 4.26 0.54 -20.30
CA GLY A 221 4.92 1.37 -19.30
C GLY A 221 4.06 2.55 -18.85
N VAL A 222 3.37 3.19 -19.81
CA VAL A 222 2.44 4.29 -19.51
C VAL A 222 1.29 3.83 -18.60
N ARG A 223 0.83 2.59 -18.74
CA ARG A 223 -0.22 2.01 -17.90
C ARG A 223 0.25 1.68 -16.48
N TRP A 224 1.54 1.40 -16.29
CA TRP A 224 2.14 1.34 -14.95
C TRP A 224 2.17 2.74 -14.32
N ASP A 225 2.64 3.75 -15.06
CA ASP A 225 2.69 5.13 -14.56
C ASP A 225 1.31 5.68 -14.19
N SER A 226 0.27 5.38 -14.99
CA SER A 226 -1.09 5.81 -14.69
C SER A 226 -1.68 5.10 -13.48
N TRP A 227 -1.40 3.80 -13.32
CA TRP A 227 -1.80 3.05 -12.13
C TRP A 227 -1.12 3.57 -10.87
N GLY A 228 0.18 3.82 -10.92
CA GLY A 228 0.95 4.37 -9.79
C GLY A 228 0.43 5.73 -9.34
N ARG A 229 0.12 6.63 -10.28
CA ARG A 229 -0.52 7.92 -9.98
C ARG A 229 -1.93 7.74 -9.41
N PHE A 230 -2.73 6.85 -9.98
CA PHE A 230 -4.09 6.55 -9.54
C PHE A 230 -4.13 6.07 -8.08
N VAL A 231 -3.30 5.09 -7.73
CA VAL A 231 -3.22 4.56 -6.35
C VAL A 231 -2.64 5.61 -5.40
N SER A 232 -1.55 6.29 -5.80
CA SER A 232 -0.92 7.37 -5.02
C SER A 232 -1.91 8.46 -4.64
N GLU A 233 -2.69 8.97 -5.60
CA GLU A 233 -3.65 10.04 -5.33
C GLU A 233 -4.75 9.61 -4.36
N VAL A 234 -5.35 8.44 -4.61
CA VAL A 234 -6.48 7.97 -3.80
C VAL A 234 -6.05 7.66 -2.36
N LEU A 235 -4.89 7.02 -2.19
CA LEU A 235 -4.40 6.64 -0.87
C LEU A 235 -3.76 7.81 -0.10
N HIS A 236 -3.11 8.78 -0.76
CA HIS A 236 -2.53 9.93 -0.05
C HIS A 236 -3.52 11.01 0.38
N ILE A 237 -4.69 11.11 -0.26
CA ILE A 237 -5.65 12.20 0.00
C ILE A 237 -6.43 12.03 1.33
N SER A 238 -6.55 10.81 1.86
CA SER A 238 -7.51 10.53 2.95
C SER A 238 -6.92 9.98 4.26
N HIS A 239 -5.92 9.11 4.18
CA HIS A 239 -5.36 8.42 5.34
C HIS A 239 -3.86 8.35 5.12
N GLY A 240 -3.09 9.20 5.80
CA GLY A 240 -1.65 9.11 5.71
C GLY A 240 -1.22 7.71 6.08
N PHE A 241 -0.36 7.23 5.20
CA PHE A 241 -0.39 5.87 4.73
C PHE A 241 -0.05 4.91 5.88
N GLY A 242 -0.78 3.80 6.02
CA GLY A 242 -0.21 2.59 6.60
C GLY A 242 0.25 1.70 5.46
N LEU A 243 1.47 1.22 5.64
CA LEU A 243 2.38 0.56 4.69
C LEU A 243 1.68 -0.23 3.57
N LEU A 244 2.15 -0.08 2.32
CA LEU A 244 1.75 -0.92 1.20
C LEU A 244 2.56 -2.20 1.28
N GLU A 245 1.97 -3.35 1.54
CA GLU A 245 2.70 -4.61 1.46
C GLU A 245 2.30 -5.33 0.17
N ILE A 246 3.22 -5.39 -0.80
CA ILE A 246 3.05 -6.19 -2.02
C ILE A 246 3.64 -7.56 -1.71
N MET A 247 2.81 -8.60 -1.61
CA MET A 247 3.32 -9.96 -1.53
C MET A 247 3.97 -10.32 -2.87
N LYS A 248 5.29 -10.54 -2.85
CA LYS A 248 6.06 -11.09 -3.96
C LYS A 248 6.25 -12.60 -3.78
#